data_AF-A0A4R9A631-F1
#
_entry.id   AF-A0A4R9A631-F1
#
_cell.length_a   1.000
_cell.length_b   1.000
_cell.length_c   1.000
_cell.angle_alpha   90.00
_cell.angle_beta   90.00
_cell.angle_gamma   90.00
#
_symmetry.space_group_name_H-M   'P 1'
#
loop_
_entity.id
_entity.type
_entity.pdbx_description
1 polymer ?
#
loop_
_entity_poly.entity_id
_entity_poly.type
_entity_poly.pdbx_seq_one_letter_code
_entity_poly.pdbx_strand_id
1 'polypeptide(L)'
;MQRWNRGEGPDLPLAERFLTAQMWWVGSELVRRHPHLLMTMTDVDARSEPAGLEECERRWLLRVHDEGDDMQVQFDLAEGIEYRVAGSPQTLSWPQIFAAVGPLDIVVQLEAALGLDSPNVTSAATPHTLVYRVIASALATALDDPHEWCAVPAPISVADVPGSPGGPLFEGFPSTAVPRGLYARTYLLAEHRAQSTLFRQPFWALLRDDEPIAIFDTAGVVHTVLGSTALLPFYEECGRELALITARILGPYLP
;
A
#
# COMPACT_ATOMS: atom_id res chain seq x y z
N MET A 1 8.55 -3.62 -19.84
CA MET A 1 8.23 -4.17 -18.51
C MET A 1 8.78 -5.58 -18.47
N GLN A 2 9.84 -5.82 -17.70
CA GLN A 2 10.39 -7.16 -17.51
C GLN A 2 9.39 -7.96 -16.67
N ARG A 3 8.99 -9.12 -17.18
CA ARG A 3 8.19 -10.12 -16.46
C ARG A 3 8.83 -10.37 -15.10
N TRP A 4 7.99 -10.45 -14.07
CA TRP A 4 8.37 -11.06 -12.80
C TRP A 4 8.75 -12.52 -13.10
N ASN A 5 10.05 -12.77 -13.25
CA ASN A 5 10.52 -14.10 -13.58
C ASN A 5 10.52 -14.88 -12.26
N ARG A 6 9.75 -15.97 -12.24
CA ARG A 6 9.73 -16.95 -11.14
C ARG A 6 11.07 -17.67 -11.12
N GLY A 7 12.03 -17.13 -10.39
CA GLY A 7 12.97 -17.98 -9.66
C GLY A 7 12.17 -18.90 -8.74
N GLU A 8 12.79 -20.00 -8.34
CA GLU A 8 12.28 -20.83 -7.25
C GLU A 8 12.25 -19.97 -5.99
N GLY A 9 11.15 -19.25 -5.79
CA GLY A 9 10.88 -18.49 -4.58
C GLY A 9 10.97 -19.42 -3.37
N PRO A 10 11.17 -18.87 -2.16
CA PRO A 10 11.19 -19.68 -0.94
C PRO A 10 9.95 -20.58 -0.93
N ASP A 11 10.07 -21.81 -0.40
CA ASP A 11 8.93 -22.71 -0.18
C ASP A 11 7.94 -22.02 0.76
N LEU A 12 7.05 -21.20 0.19
CA LEU A 12 6.08 -20.45 0.95
C LEU A 12 5.04 -21.45 1.44
N PRO A 13 4.75 -21.49 2.76
CA PRO A 13 3.76 -22.42 3.29
C PRO A 13 2.34 -22.13 2.77
N LEU A 14 2.12 -20.96 2.15
CA LEU A 14 0.85 -20.47 1.62
C LEU A 14 1.09 -19.75 0.28
N ALA A 15 0.10 -19.76 -0.61
CA ALA A 15 0.22 -19.03 -1.87
C ALA A 15 0.31 -17.51 -1.64
N GLU A 16 1.18 -16.85 -2.40
CA GLU A 16 1.53 -15.43 -2.23
C GLU A 16 0.31 -14.49 -2.16
N ARG A 17 -0.72 -14.72 -2.99
CA ARG A 17 -1.95 -13.92 -2.97
C ARG A 17 -2.64 -13.85 -1.60
N PHE A 18 -2.59 -14.92 -0.80
CA PHE A 18 -3.11 -14.90 0.57
C PHE A 18 -2.25 -14.03 1.47
N LEU A 19 -0.92 -14.12 1.33
CA LEU A 19 0.04 -13.32 2.11
C LEU A 19 -0.09 -11.82 1.76
N THR A 20 -0.20 -11.50 0.47
CA THR A 20 -0.40 -10.14 -0.05
C THR A 20 -1.71 -9.54 0.45
N ALA A 21 -2.82 -10.25 0.35
CA ALA A 21 -4.08 -9.77 0.90
C ALA A 21 -3.99 -9.56 2.42
N GLN A 22 -3.35 -10.49 3.14
CA GLN A 22 -3.23 -10.42 4.60
C GLN A 22 -2.33 -9.26 5.06
N MET A 23 -1.19 -9.00 4.40
CA MET A 23 -0.34 -7.85 4.75
C MET A 23 -1.06 -6.52 4.57
N TRP A 24 -1.81 -6.38 3.46
CA TRP A 24 -2.55 -5.15 3.16
C TRP A 24 -3.70 -4.97 4.14
N TRP A 25 -4.37 -6.06 4.50
CA TRP A 25 -5.42 -6.03 5.52
C TRP A 25 -4.87 -5.59 6.88
N VAL A 26 -3.83 -6.25 7.41
CA VAL A 26 -3.22 -5.90 8.71
C VAL A 26 -2.69 -4.46 8.70
N GLY A 27 -1.94 -4.09 7.65
CA GLY A 27 -1.37 -2.75 7.54
C GLY A 27 -2.43 -1.66 7.46
N SER A 28 -3.48 -1.86 6.67
CA SER A 28 -4.58 -0.90 6.55
C SER A 28 -5.39 -0.77 7.86
N GLU A 29 -5.53 -1.85 8.63
CA GLU A 29 -6.19 -1.82 9.93
C GLU A 29 -5.37 -1.09 10.99
N LEU A 30 -4.05 -1.26 11.00
CA LEU A 30 -3.15 -0.46 11.85
C LEU A 30 -3.31 1.04 11.53
N VAL A 31 -3.22 1.43 10.26
CA VAL A 31 -3.37 2.84 9.85
C VAL A 31 -4.77 3.38 10.14
N ARG A 32 -5.82 2.57 9.96
CA ARG A 32 -7.19 2.96 10.33
C ARG A 32 -7.33 3.28 11.82
N ARG A 33 -6.70 2.48 12.66
CA ARG A 33 -6.75 2.63 14.13
C ARG A 33 -5.82 3.76 14.59
N HIS A 34 -4.73 3.98 13.86
CA HIS A 34 -3.71 5.00 14.11
C HIS A 34 -3.48 5.87 12.87
N PRO A 35 -4.35 6.87 12.59
CA PRO A 35 -4.29 7.65 11.33
C PRO A 35 -3.08 8.58 11.16
N HIS A 36 -2.15 8.58 12.12
CA HIS A 36 -0.86 9.25 11.99
C HIS A 36 0.21 8.35 11.35
N LEU A 37 -0.06 7.03 11.27
CA LEU A 37 0.80 6.08 10.57
C LEU A 37 0.55 6.13 9.06
N LEU A 38 1.56 5.73 8.32
CA LEU A 38 1.58 5.68 6.86
C LEU A 38 2.00 4.30 6.39
N MET A 39 1.55 3.91 5.20
CA MET A 39 2.09 2.76 4.49
C MET A 39 3.03 3.22 3.39
N THR A 40 4.15 2.52 3.24
CA THR A 40 5.09 2.65 2.12
C THR A 40 5.58 1.26 1.72
N MET A 41 6.10 1.12 0.50
CA MET A 41 6.70 -0.12 0.02
C MET A 41 8.10 0.14 -0.51
N THR A 42 9.08 -0.60 0.00
CA THR A 42 10.49 -0.40 -0.36
C THR A 42 11.00 -1.58 -1.16
N ASP A 43 11.68 -1.30 -2.27
CA ASP A 43 12.45 -2.29 -3.01
C ASP A 43 13.74 -2.58 -2.23
N VAL A 44 13.90 -3.83 -1.78
CA VAL A 44 15.06 -4.27 -0.97
C VAL A 44 16.32 -4.28 -1.81
N ASP A 45 16.20 -4.63 -3.08
CA ASP A 45 17.32 -4.89 -3.97
C ASP A 45 17.79 -3.61 -4.68
N ALA A 46 16.96 -2.56 -4.71
CA ALA A 46 17.31 -1.25 -5.27
C ALA A 46 18.52 -0.56 -4.60
N ARG A 47 18.96 -1.01 -3.41
CA ARG A 47 20.15 -0.48 -2.71
C ARG A 47 21.45 -1.16 -3.09
N SER A 48 21.39 -2.30 -3.77
CA SER A 48 22.55 -3.03 -4.26
C SER A 48 22.75 -2.64 -5.72
N GLU A 49 23.91 -2.07 -6.09
CA GLU A 49 24.25 -2.00 -7.51
C GLU A 49 24.20 -3.43 -8.06
N PRO A 50 23.46 -3.71 -9.15
CA PRO A 50 23.27 -5.06 -9.64
C PRO A 50 24.63 -5.61 -10.10
N ALA A 51 25.26 -6.41 -9.24
CA ALA A 51 26.42 -7.21 -9.57
C ALA A 51 25.96 -8.41 -10.39
N GLY A 52 25.60 -8.15 -11.66
CA GLY A 52 25.07 -9.16 -12.58
C GLY A 52 23.69 -8.76 -13.09
N LEU A 53 23.53 -8.67 -14.41
CA LEU A 53 22.32 -8.20 -15.11
C LEU A 53 21.27 -9.29 -15.31
N GLU A 54 21.33 -10.38 -14.55
CA GLU A 54 20.44 -11.52 -14.72
C GLU A 54 19.62 -11.69 -13.44
N GLU A 55 18.40 -11.12 -13.49
CA GLU A 55 17.27 -11.51 -12.64
C GLU A 55 17.40 -11.23 -11.13
N CYS A 56 17.45 -9.94 -10.74
CA CYS A 56 16.98 -9.59 -9.41
C CYS A 56 15.44 -9.67 -9.42
N GLU A 57 14.89 -10.76 -8.89
CA GLU A 57 13.50 -10.80 -8.43
C GLU A 57 13.31 -9.65 -7.44
N ARG A 58 12.62 -8.58 -7.83
CA ARG A 58 12.45 -7.43 -6.94
C ARG A 58 11.68 -7.86 -5.70
N ARG A 59 12.35 -7.91 -4.55
CA ARG A 59 11.69 -8.14 -3.28
C ARG A 59 11.13 -6.82 -2.75
N TRP A 60 9.82 -6.79 -2.58
CA TRP A 60 9.12 -5.64 -2.01
C TRP A 60 8.79 -5.87 -0.54
N LEU A 61 9.10 -4.88 0.28
CA LEU A 61 8.71 -4.85 1.69
C LEU A 61 7.66 -3.77 1.90
N LEU A 62 6.45 -4.19 2.25
CA LEU A 62 5.43 -3.26 2.73
C LEU A 62 5.78 -2.85 4.16
N ARG A 63 5.67 -1.56 4.48
CA ARG A 63 6.03 -1.00 5.77
C ARG A 63 4.87 -0.12 6.26
N VAL A 64 4.53 -0.26 7.54
CA VAL A 64 3.69 0.69 8.27
C VAL A 64 4.60 1.44 9.24
N HIS A 65 4.65 2.76 9.16
CA HIS A 65 5.56 3.56 9.98
C HIS A 65 4.96 4.93 10.32
N ASP A 66 5.52 5.60 11.33
CA ASP A 66 5.21 7.01 11.61
C ASP A 66 6.07 7.97 10.74
N GLU A 67 5.83 9.27 10.84
CA GLU A 67 6.58 10.26 10.03
C GLU A 67 8.09 10.26 10.34
N GLY A 68 8.46 9.94 11.59
CA GLY A 68 9.85 9.85 12.06
C GLY A 68 10.59 8.58 11.65
N ASP A 69 9.86 7.53 11.24
CA ASP A 69 10.39 6.17 11.03
C ASP A 69 10.95 5.54 12.34
N ASP A 70 10.52 6.08 13.49
CA ASP A 70 10.90 5.59 14.83
C ASP A 70 10.11 4.32 15.17
N MET A 71 8.84 4.30 14.77
CA MET A 71 7.97 3.11 14.83
C MET A 71 7.85 2.53 13.42
N GLN A 72 8.12 1.23 13.28
CA GLN A 72 7.94 0.53 12.02
C GLN A 72 7.49 -0.91 12.22
N VAL A 73 6.58 -1.33 11.34
CA VAL A 73 6.19 -2.72 11.11
C VAL A 73 6.47 -3.02 9.65
N GLN A 74 7.23 -4.07 9.40
CA GLN A 74 7.60 -4.52 8.07
C GLN A 74 6.90 -5.83 7.76
N PHE A 75 6.34 -5.93 6.56
CA PHE A 75 5.68 -7.11 6.04
C PHE A 75 6.53 -7.66 4.91
N ASP A 76 6.86 -8.93 5.03
CA ASP A 76 7.75 -9.65 4.16
C ASP A 76 7.07 -10.96 3.75
N LEU A 77 6.95 -11.18 2.44
CA LEU A 77 6.33 -12.39 1.91
C LEU A 77 7.04 -13.66 2.38
N ALA A 78 8.36 -13.63 2.54
CA ALA A 78 9.12 -14.80 2.97
C ALA A 78 9.08 -15.00 4.49
N GLU A 79 9.23 -13.92 5.26
CA GLU A 79 9.51 -14.00 6.71
C GLU A 79 8.29 -13.70 7.60
N GLY A 80 7.24 -13.09 7.07
CA GLY A 80 6.06 -12.67 7.82
C GLY A 80 6.12 -11.20 8.23
N ILE A 81 5.82 -10.90 9.49
CA ILE A 81 5.79 -9.52 10.02
C ILE A 81 6.96 -9.31 10.97
N GLU A 82 7.84 -8.37 10.65
CA GLU A 82 8.92 -7.91 11.53
C GLU A 82 8.55 -6.56 12.18
N TYR A 83 8.83 -6.42 13.46
CA TYR A 83 8.65 -5.17 14.21
C TYR A 83 9.68 -5.08 15.34
N ARG A 84 9.79 -3.92 16.00
CA ARG A 84 10.75 -3.72 17.10
C ARG A 84 10.05 -3.43 18.42
N VAL A 85 10.53 -4.08 19.48
CA VAL A 85 10.09 -3.84 20.86
C VAL A 85 11.32 -3.49 21.69
N ALA A 86 11.35 -2.28 22.27
CA ALA A 86 12.49 -1.76 23.02
C ALA A 86 13.83 -1.90 22.24
N GLY A 87 13.80 -1.68 20.93
CA GLY A 87 14.97 -1.79 20.04
C GLY A 87 15.34 -3.20 19.59
N SER A 88 14.71 -4.25 20.14
CA SER A 88 14.95 -5.64 19.74
C SER A 88 14.00 -6.05 18.61
N PRO A 89 14.49 -6.69 17.53
CA PRO A 89 13.62 -7.19 16.47
C PRO A 89 12.77 -8.36 16.98
N GLN A 90 11.52 -8.38 16.56
CA GLN A 90 10.53 -9.43 16.81
C GLN A 90 9.90 -9.82 15.48
N THR A 91 9.49 -11.09 15.36
CA THR A 91 8.93 -11.62 14.13
C THR A 91 7.66 -12.43 14.41
N LEU A 92 6.64 -12.25 13.59
CA LEU A 92 5.47 -13.12 13.51
C LEU A 92 5.50 -13.83 12.16
N SER A 93 5.61 -15.15 12.18
CA SER A 93 5.60 -15.96 10.96
C SER A 93 4.17 -16.08 10.39
N TRP A 94 4.06 -16.34 9.09
CA TRP A 94 2.77 -16.56 8.45
C TRP A 94 1.91 -17.64 9.11
N PRO A 95 2.42 -18.82 9.49
CA PRO A 95 1.64 -19.80 10.24
C PRO A 95 1.03 -19.24 11.54
N GLN A 96 1.75 -18.39 12.28
CA GLN A 96 1.22 -17.75 13.49
C GLN A 96 0.12 -16.74 13.15
N ILE A 97 0.31 -15.95 12.09
CA ILE A 97 -0.65 -14.95 11.64
C ILE A 97 -1.95 -15.61 11.20
N PHE A 98 -1.89 -16.67 10.39
CA PHE A 98 -3.05 -17.39 9.90
C PHE A 98 -3.69 -18.33 10.94
N ALA A 99 -2.98 -18.67 12.01
CA ALA A 99 -3.53 -19.42 13.15
C ALA A 99 -4.28 -18.53 14.17
N ALA A 100 -4.28 -17.20 13.98
CA ALA A 100 -5.04 -16.29 14.82
C ALA A 100 -6.55 -16.61 14.77
N VAL A 101 -7.21 -16.57 15.92
CA VAL A 101 -8.62 -16.97 16.04
C VAL A 101 -9.54 -15.79 15.73
N GLY A 102 -9.24 -14.65 16.33
CA GLY A 102 -9.97 -13.41 16.12
C GLY A 102 -9.41 -12.64 14.93
N PRO A 103 -10.28 -11.94 14.17
CA PRO A 103 -9.84 -11.19 13.00
C PRO A 103 -8.81 -10.13 13.37
N LEU A 104 -8.95 -9.48 14.53
CA LEU A 104 -8.07 -8.38 14.97
C LEU A 104 -6.90 -8.83 15.87
N ASP A 105 -6.74 -10.12 16.16
CA ASP A 105 -5.77 -10.57 17.19
C ASP A 105 -4.34 -10.13 16.86
N ILE A 106 -3.94 -10.27 15.59
CA ILE A 106 -2.61 -9.84 15.12
C ILE A 106 -2.45 -8.32 15.21
N VAL A 107 -3.50 -7.56 14.87
CA VAL A 107 -3.49 -6.09 14.95
C VAL A 107 -3.33 -5.66 16.42
N VAL A 108 -4.12 -6.22 17.32
CA VAL A 108 -4.07 -5.92 18.77
C VAL A 108 -2.73 -6.33 19.37
N GLN A 109 -2.17 -7.47 18.95
CA GLN A 109 -0.85 -7.90 19.39
C GLN A 109 0.24 -6.91 18.96
N LEU A 110 0.20 -6.45 17.70
CA LEU A 110 1.15 -5.45 17.20
C LEU A 110 0.97 -4.12 17.93
N GLU A 111 -0.26 -3.66 18.16
CA GLU A 111 -0.53 -2.44 18.92
C GLU A 111 0.07 -2.50 20.34
N ALA A 112 -0.18 -3.59 21.06
CA ALA A 112 0.34 -3.78 22.40
C ALA A 112 1.88 -3.83 22.42
N ALA A 113 2.49 -4.51 21.44
CA ALA A 113 3.95 -4.62 21.38
C ALA A 113 4.64 -3.30 21.02
N LEU A 114 4.00 -2.48 20.19
CA LEU A 114 4.50 -1.18 19.75
C LEU A 114 4.16 -0.05 20.74
N GLY A 115 3.41 -0.33 21.80
CA GLY A 115 2.96 0.68 22.76
C GLY A 115 1.94 1.66 22.17
N LEU A 116 1.20 1.24 21.14
CA LEU A 116 0.15 2.03 20.54
C LEU A 116 -1.11 1.94 21.41
N ASP A 117 -1.65 3.10 21.81
CA ASP A 117 -2.86 3.17 22.61
C ASP A 117 -4.03 2.52 21.86
N SER A 118 -4.64 1.48 22.42
CA SER A 118 -5.86 0.92 21.83
C SER A 118 -6.93 2.01 21.73
N PRO A 119 -7.36 2.43 20.52
CA PRO A 119 -8.28 3.54 20.39
C PRO A 119 -9.63 3.17 21.02
N ASN A 120 -10.00 3.88 22.10
CA ASN A 120 -11.27 3.68 22.83
C ASN A 120 -12.51 4.00 21.98
N VAL A 121 -12.33 4.73 20.87
CA VAL A 121 -13.35 5.05 19.87
C VAL A 121 -12.75 4.75 18.51
N THR A 122 -13.53 4.14 17.61
CA THR A 122 -13.07 3.95 16.23
C THR A 122 -12.74 5.31 15.62
N SER A 123 -11.47 5.53 15.29
CA SER A 123 -10.98 6.75 14.63
C SER A 123 -11.82 7.03 13.38
N ALA A 124 -12.17 8.30 13.18
CA ALA A 124 -12.88 8.72 11.97
C ALA A 124 -12.04 8.37 10.73
N ALA A 125 -12.72 7.92 9.66
CA ALA A 125 -12.07 7.65 8.40
C ALA A 125 -11.40 8.95 7.87
N THR A 126 -10.13 8.84 7.52
CA THR A 126 -9.36 9.89 6.85
C THR A 126 -9.20 9.56 5.37
N PRO A 127 -8.86 10.55 4.52
CA PRO A 127 -8.65 10.29 3.09
C PRO A 127 -7.62 9.18 2.80
N HIS A 128 -6.43 9.20 3.45
CA HIS A 128 -5.40 8.19 3.21
C HIS A 128 -5.75 6.82 3.82
N THR A 129 -6.41 6.77 4.99
CA THR A 129 -6.85 5.47 5.56
C THR A 129 -7.84 4.77 4.62
N LEU A 130 -8.73 5.52 3.96
CA LEU A 130 -9.65 4.95 2.97
C LEU A 130 -8.92 4.38 1.76
N VAL A 131 -7.85 5.02 1.28
CA VAL A 131 -7.03 4.49 0.19
C VAL A 131 -6.50 3.09 0.52
N TYR A 132 -5.80 2.94 1.63
CA TYR A 132 -5.21 1.65 2.01
C TYR A 132 -6.25 0.58 2.22
N ARG A 133 -7.40 0.94 2.81
CA ARG A 133 -8.46 -0.04 3.06
C ARG A 133 -9.22 -0.44 1.80
N VAL A 134 -9.39 0.46 0.81
CA VAL A 134 -9.97 0.10 -0.49
C VAL A 134 -9.02 -0.83 -1.25
N ILE A 135 -7.71 -0.57 -1.21
CA ILE A 135 -6.71 -1.49 -1.78
C ILE A 135 -6.79 -2.86 -1.11
N ALA A 136 -6.76 -2.91 0.23
CA ALA A 136 -6.88 -4.16 0.97
C ALA A 136 -8.18 -4.91 0.65
N SER A 137 -9.31 -4.19 0.55
CA SER A 137 -10.61 -4.76 0.17
C SER A 137 -10.61 -5.31 -1.26
N ALA A 138 -9.92 -4.67 -2.21
CA ALA A 138 -9.82 -5.14 -3.59
C ALA A 138 -8.99 -6.42 -3.67
N LEU A 139 -7.83 -6.45 -3.01
CA LEU A 139 -6.95 -7.63 -2.95
C LEU A 139 -7.64 -8.83 -2.28
N ALA A 140 -8.40 -8.58 -1.21
CA ALA A 140 -9.21 -9.63 -0.57
C ALA A 140 -10.32 -10.16 -1.49
N THR A 141 -10.91 -9.30 -2.33
CA THR A 141 -11.95 -9.70 -3.29
C THR A 141 -11.38 -10.55 -4.42
N ALA A 142 -10.13 -10.29 -4.81
CA ALA A 142 -9.45 -10.98 -5.90
C ALA A 142 -8.68 -12.26 -5.49
N LEU A 143 -8.85 -12.75 -4.26
CA LEU A 143 -8.09 -13.88 -3.71
C LEU A 143 -8.17 -15.18 -4.53
N ASP A 144 -9.32 -15.44 -5.15
CA ASP A 144 -9.57 -16.64 -5.96
C ASP A 144 -9.60 -16.32 -7.47
N ASP A 145 -9.22 -15.10 -7.86
CA ASP A 145 -9.10 -14.73 -9.27
C ASP A 145 -7.90 -15.45 -9.91
N PRO A 146 -8.01 -15.89 -11.18
CA PRO A 146 -6.90 -16.54 -11.87
C PRO A 146 -5.76 -15.59 -12.25
N HIS A 147 -6.00 -14.28 -12.32
CA HIS A 147 -4.98 -13.29 -12.61
C HIS A 147 -4.23 -12.93 -11.33
N GLU A 148 -3.04 -12.37 -11.47
CA GLU A 148 -2.22 -11.91 -10.36
C GLU A 148 -2.61 -10.49 -9.95
N TRP A 149 -2.82 -10.28 -8.65
CA TRP A 149 -3.25 -8.99 -8.10
C TRP A 149 -2.26 -8.50 -7.06
N CYS A 150 -1.82 -7.25 -7.21
CA CYS A 150 -0.93 -6.60 -6.26
C CYS A 150 -1.16 -5.09 -6.24
N ALA A 151 -0.62 -4.43 -5.22
CA ALA A 151 -0.55 -2.97 -5.18
C ALA A 151 0.88 -2.52 -4.95
N VAL A 152 1.35 -1.60 -5.79
CA VAL A 152 2.74 -1.11 -5.82
C VAL A 152 2.77 0.42 -5.75
N PRO A 153 3.84 1.03 -5.22
CA PRO A 153 4.02 2.47 -5.34
C PRO A 153 4.04 2.88 -6.81
N ALA A 154 3.34 3.97 -7.13
CA ALA A 154 3.43 4.63 -8.42
C ALA A 154 4.33 5.87 -8.26
N PRO A 155 5.65 5.75 -8.50
CA PRO A 155 6.58 6.84 -8.21
C PRO A 155 6.33 8.03 -9.13
N ILE A 156 6.31 9.22 -8.53
CA ILE A 156 6.29 10.49 -9.26
C ILE A 156 7.72 10.99 -9.45
N SER A 157 7.94 11.76 -10.51
CA SER A 157 9.20 12.45 -10.74
C SER A 157 9.10 13.91 -10.29
N VAL A 158 10.19 14.47 -9.77
CA VAL A 158 10.27 15.93 -9.52
C VAL A 158 10.15 16.75 -10.82
N ALA A 159 10.39 16.12 -11.97
CA ALA A 159 10.18 16.71 -13.28
C ALA A 159 8.70 16.66 -13.75
N ASP A 160 7.80 16.02 -12.98
CA ASP A 160 6.38 16.01 -13.31
C ASP A 160 5.79 17.41 -13.22
N VAL A 161 5.39 17.95 -14.36
CA VAL A 161 4.62 19.20 -14.45
C VAL A 161 3.13 18.88 -14.58
N PRO A 162 2.22 19.75 -14.09
CA PRO A 162 0.78 19.54 -14.27
C PRO A 162 0.43 19.31 -15.75
N GLY A 163 -0.21 18.18 -16.04
CA GLY A 163 -0.56 17.79 -17.41
C GLY A 163 0.48 16.93 -18.14
N SER A 164 1.64 16.63 -17.54
CA SER A 164 2.57 15.63 -18.09
C SER A 164 1.93 14.23 -18.10
N PRO A 165 2.35 13.29 -18.97
CA PRO A 165 1.84 11.92 -18.94
C PRO A 165 2.35 11.10 -17.73
N GLY A 166 3.48 11.48 -17.11
CA GLY A 166 4.08 10.74 -16.00
C GLY A 166 4.84 9.48 -16.45
N GLY A 167 5.14 8.60 -15.50
CA GLY A 167 5.73 7.28 -15.77
C GLY A 167 4.70 6.25 -16.28
N PRO A 168 5.15 5.03 -16.66
CA PRO A 168 4.31 4.03 -17.33
C PRO A 168 3.05 3.62 -16.56
N LEU A 169 3.10 3.61 -15.23
CA LEU A 169 1.94 3.27 -14.39
C LEU A 169 0.79 4.29 -14.50
N PHE A 170 1.07 5.52 -14.93
CA PHE A 170 0.04 6.56 -15.09
C PHE A 170 -0.56 6.61 -16.51
N GLU A 171 -0.06 5.80 -17.43
CA GLU A 171 -0.62 5.69 -18.78
C GLU A 171 -2.08 5.22 -18.71
N GLY A 172 -2.99 5.90 -19.40
CA GLY A 172 -4.43 5.63 -19.33
C GLY A 172 -5.17 6.32 -18.17
N PHE A 173 -4.47 7.03 -17.27
CA PHE A 173 -5.06 7.72 -16.11
C PHE A 173 -4.84 9.25 -16.17
N PRO A 174 -5.43 9.97 -17.14
CA PRO A 174 -5.15 11.40 -17.34
C PRO A 174 -5.56 12.28 -16.15
N SER A 175 -6.51 11.83 -15.32
CA SER A 175 -6.94 12.54 -14.11
C SER A 175 -5.85 12.64 -13.04
N THR A 176 -4.76 11.85 -13.14
CA THR A 176 -3.61 11.91 -12.23
C THR A 176 -2.65 13.07 -12.54
N ALA A 177 -2.70 13.63 -13.75
CA ALA A 177 -1.68 14.55 -14.24
C ALA A 177 -1.59 15.86 -13.45
N VAL A 178 -2.73 16.40 -13.02
CA VAL A 178 -2.76 17.62 -12.19
C VAL A 178 -2.27 17.33 -10.76
N PRO A 179 -2.82 16.33 -10.03
CA PRO A 179 -2.31 15.94 -8.71
C PRO A 179 -0.80 15.68 -8.68
N ARG A 180 -0.26 14.91 -9.64
CA ARG A 180 1.18 14.63 -9.73
C ARG A 180 2.03 15.90 -9.82
N GLY A 181 1.64 16.83 -10.69
CA GLY A 181 2.34 18.10 -10.82
C GLY A 181 2.29 18.96 -9.55
N LEU A 182 1.20 18.90 -8.79
CA LEU A 182 1.08 19.58 -7.49
C LEU A 182 1.99 18.96 -6.44
N TYR A 183 2.06 17.62 -6.38
CA TYR A 183 2.99 16.91 -5.50
C TYR A 183 4.44 17.20 -5.85
N ALA A 184 4.83 17.12 -7.13
CA ALA A 184 6.19 17.42 -7.57
C ALA A 184 6.61 18.85 -7.21
N ARG A 185 5.71 19.83 -7.42
CA ARG A 185 5.96 21.22 -7.00
C ARG A 185 6.11 21.37 -5.49
N THR A 186 5.27 20.68 -4.72
CA THR A 186 5.33 20.72 -3.24
C THR A 186 6.64 20.12 -2.75
N TYR A 187 7.06 19.01 -3.34
CA TYR A 187 8.33 18.35 -3.07
C TYR A 187 9.53 19.29 -3.31
N LEU A 188 9.60 19.92 -4.48
CA LEU A 188 10.64 20.90 -4.80
C LEU A 188 10.69 22.07 -3.80
N LEU A 189 9.52 22.59 -3.39
CA LEU A 189 9.45 23.68 -2.42
C LEU A 189 9.97 23.28 -1.02
N ALA A 190 9.77 22.04 -0.60
CA ALA A 190 10.28 21.55 0.69
C ALA A 190 11.76 21.20 0.65
N GLU A 191 12.26 20.63 -0.45
CA GLU A 191 13.70 20.43 -0.64
C GLU A 191 14.44 21.77 -0.53
N HIS A 192 13.93 22.82 -1.16
CA HIS A 192 14.46 24.18 -1.01
C HIS A 192 14.40 24.73 0.42
N ARG A 193 13.51 24.21 1.26
CA ARG A 193 13.36 24.60 2.67
C ARG A 193 14.06 23.66 3.65
N ALA A 194 14.82 22.66 3.15
CA ALA A 194 15.42 21.60 3.95
C ALA A 194 14.40 20.85 4.84
N GLN A 195 13.16 20.73 4.38
CA GLN A 195 12.10 19.97 5.07
C GLN A 195 12.16 18.52 4.60
N SER A 196 12.58 17.61 5.48
CA SER A 196 12.83 16.20 5.18
C SER A 196 11.57 15.32 5.10
N THR A 197 10.37 15.87 5.38
CA THR A 197 9.15 15.09 5.61
C THR A 197 8.04 15.39 4.61
N LEU A 198 8.27 15.13 3.33
CA LEU A 198 7.16 15.10 2.37
C LEU A 198 6.93 13.68 1.86
N PHE A 199 5.82 13.11 2.33
CA PHE A 199 5.06 11.98 1.79
C PHE A 199 5.84 11.11 0.79
N ARG A 200 6.47 10.06 1.31
CA ARG A 200 7.40 9.25 0.52
C ARG A 200 6.77 8.56 -0.69
N GLN A 201 5.45 8.34 -0.73
CA GLN A 201 4.77 7.61 -1.82
C GLN A 201 3.30 8.06 -1.96
N PRO A 202 3.04 9.19 -2.63
CA PRO A 202 1.70 9.76 -2.68
C PRO A 202 0.72 8.97 -3.56
N PHE A 203 1.22 8.11 -4.45
CA PHE A 203 0.40 7.29 -5.34
C PHE A 203 0.72 5.80 -5.22
N TRP A 204 -0.33 4.98 -5.37
CA TRP A 204 -0.28 3.53 -5.46
C TRP A 204 -0.98 3.07 -6.74
N ALA A 205 -0.43 2.10 -7.44
CA ALA A 205 -1.10 1.43 -8.54
C ALA A 205 -1.62 0.07 -8.05
N LEU A 206 -2.90 -0.20 -8.28
CA LEU A 206 -3.46 -1.55 -8.17
C LEU A 206 -3.32 -2.21 -9.55
N LEU A 207 -2.63 -3.34 -9.60
CA LEU A 207 -2.32 -4.06 -10.84
C LEU A 207 -3.11 -5.36 -10.91
N ARG A 208 -3.43 -5.76 -12.15
CA ARG A 208 -3.91 -7.09 -12.52
C ARG A 208 -3.02 -7.60 -13.66
N ASP A 209 -2.27 -8.68 -13.45
CA ASP A 209 -1.25 -9.19 -14.37
C ASP A 209 -0.29 -8.09 -14.87
N ASP A 210 0.32 -7.34 -13.95
CA ASP A 210 1.18 -6.17 -14.22
C ASP A 210 0.51 -4.97 -14.89
N GLU A 211 -0.77 -5.06 -15.28
CA GLU A 211 -1.51 -3.96 -15.88
C GLU A 211 -2.19 -3.09 -14.81
N PRO A 212 -1.91 -1.78 -14.75
CA PRO A 212 -2.60 -0.90 -13.81
C PRO A 212 -4.08 -0.76 -14.18
N ILE A 213 -4.95 -1.05 -13.21
CA ILE A 213 -6.41 -0.88 -13.37
C ILE A 213 -6.94 0.35 -12.63
N ALA A 214 -6.21 0.80 -11.61
CA ALA A 214 -6.53 1.99 -10.82
C ALA A 214 -5.28 2.57 -10.18
N ILE A 215 -5.25 3.90 -10.08
CA ILE A 215 -4.24 4.66 -9.35
C ILE A 215 -4.89 5.32 -8.14
N PHE A 216 -4.34 5.09 -6.96
CA PHE A 216 -4.81 5.64 -5.70
C PHE A 216 -3.90 6.77 -5.25
N ASP A 217 -4.46 7.96 -5.07
CA ASP A 217 -3.83 9.11 -4.45
C ASP A 217 -4.11 9.11 -2.94
N THR A 218 -3.05 9.15 -2.12
CA THR A 218 -3.13 9.27 -0.65
C THR A 218 -3.94 10.48 -0.16
N ALA A 219 -4.20 11.48 -1.00
CA ALA A 219 -5.21 12.52 -0.76
C ALA A 219 -6.67 12.00 -0.70
N GLY A 220 -6.89 10.69 -0.85
CA GLY A 220 -8.19 10.05 -0.81
C GLY A 220 -8.93 10.11 -2.13
N VAL A 221 -8.22 9.93 -3.24
CA VAL A 221 -8.82 9.91 -4.58
C VAL A 221 -8.40 8.64 -5.30
N VAL A 222 -9.35 7.97 -5.97
CA VAL A 222 -9.06 6.86 -6.88
C VAL A 222 -9.24 7.33 -8.31
N HIS A 223 -8.26 7.04 -9.14
CA HIS A 223 -8.23 7.33 -10.56
C HIS A 223 -8.37 6.02 -11.32
N THR A 224 -9.42 5.90 -12.11
CA THR A 224 -9.64 4.80 -13.05
C THR A 224 -9.64 5.35 -14.48
N VAL A 225 -9.71 4.49 -15.49
CA VAL A 225 -9.90 4.95 -16.88
C VAL A 225 -11.22 5.68 -17.09
N LEU A 226 -12.19 5.52 -16.18
CA LEU A 226 -13.49 6.20 -16.20
C LEU A 226 -13.44 7.61 -15.59
N GLY A 227 -12.37 7.96 -14.87
CA GLY A 227 -12.22 9.25 -14.20
C GLY A 227 -11.72 9.11 -12.76
N SER A 228 -11.83 10.19 -11.99
CA SER A 228 -11.42 10.23 -10.58
C SER A 228 -12.63 10.27 -9.64
N THR A 229 -12.52 9.59 -8.50
CA THR A 229 -13.54 9.54 -7.44
C THR A 229 -12.90 9.90 -6.10
N ALA A 230 -13.43 10.92 -5.42
CA ALA A 230 -13.02 11.26 -4.06
C ALA A 230 -13.62 10.24 -3.07
N LEU A 231 -12.77 9.55 -2.31
CA LEU A 231 -13.15 8.42 -1.47
C LEU A 231 -13.98 8.82 -0.25
N LEU A 232 -13.62 9.91 0.44
CA LEU A 232 -14.31 10.28 1.67
C LEU A 232 -15.80 10.64 1.46
N PRO A 233 -16.18 11.55 0.54
CA PRO A 233 -17.60 11.82 0.29
C PRO A 233 -18.32 10.58 -0.24
N PHE A 234 -17.68 9.81 -1.11
CA PHE A 234 -18.26 8.58 -1.64
C PHE A 234 -18.45 7.50 -0.57
N TYR A 235 -17.56 7.45 0.44
CA TYR A 235 -17.66 6.58 1.61
C TYR A 235 -18.89 6.92 2.45
N GLU A 236 -19.15 8.21 2.65
CA GLU A 236 -20.34 8.67 3.35
C GLU A 236 -21.63 8.36 2.57
N GLU A 237 -21.64 8.59 1.26
CA GLU A 237 -22.77 8.27 0.37
C GLU A 237 -23.10 6.77 0.35
N CYS A 238 -22.08 5.91 0.42
CA CYS A 238 -22.22 4.46 0.47
C CYS A 238 -22.54 3.92 1.88
N GLY A 239 -23.01 4.77 2.80
CA GLY A 239 -23.39 4.34 4.14
C GLY A 239 -22.21 3.84 4.98
N ARG A 240 -20.98 4.27 4.65
CA ARG A 240 -19.73 3.88 5.32
C ARG A 240 -19.34 2.40 5.13
N GLU A 241 -19.85 1.77 4.07
CA GLU A 241 -19.57 0.38 3.73
C GLU A 241 -18.43 0.25 2.71
N LEU A 242 -17.30 -0.32 3.16
CA LEU A 242 -16.11 -0.49 2.31
C LEU A 242 -16.34 -1.40 1.11
N ALA A 243 -17.02 -2.53 1.31
CA ALA A 243 -17.30 -3.47 0.23
C ALA A 243 -18.10 -2.80 -0.90
N LEU A 244 -19.07 -1.96 -0.56
CA LEU A 244 -19.87 -1.23 -1.54
C LEU A 244 -19.04 -0.21 -2.32
N ILE A 245 -18.12 0.49 -1.65
CA ILE A 245 -17.23 1.45 -2.31
C ILE A 245 -16.28 0.74 -3.27
N THR A 246 -15.63 -0.31 -2.80
CA THR A 246 -14.76 -1.16 -3.62
C THR A 246 -15.50 -1.68 -4.83
N ALA A 247 -16.70 -2.25 -4.64
CA ALA A 247 -17.52 -2.76 -5.74
C ALA A 247 -17.97 -1.66 -6.73
N ARG A 248 -18.29 -0.45 -6.26
CA ARG A 248 -18.75 0.63 -7.17
C ARG A 248 -17.61 1.30 -7.93
N ILE A 249 -16.43 1.43 -7.33
CA ILE A 249 -15.26 2.04 -7.97
C ILE A 249 -14.54 1.04 -8.87
N LEU A 250 -14.34 -0.18 -8.38
CA LEU A 250 -13.50 -1.20 -9.02
C LEU A 250 -14.30 -2.35 -9.65
N GLY A 251 -15.62 -2.41 -9.46
CA GLY A 251 -16.48 -3.48 -9.99
C GLY A 251 -16.29 -3.81 -11.47
N PRO A 252 -16.04 -2.84 -12.37
CA PRO A 252 -15.75 -3.15 -13.77
C PRO A 252 -14.46 -3.96 -14.01
N TYR A 253 -13.56 -4.03 -13.02
CA TYR A 253 -12.24 -4.67 -13.12
C TYR A 253 -12.10 -5.91 -12.23
N LEU A 254 -12.93 -5.99 -11.16
CA LEU A 254 -12.95 -7.09 -10.22
C LEU A 254 -13.56 -8.36 -10.85
N PRO A 255 -13.30 -9.54 -10.25
CA PRO A 255 -13.79 -10.83 -10.75
C PRO A 255 -15.33 -10.95 -10.75
#